data_AF-A0A813G2A3-F1
#
_entry.id   AF-A0A813G2A3-F1
#
_cell.length_a   1.000
_cell.length_b   1.000
_cell.length_c   1.000
_cell.angle_alpha   90.00
_cell.angle_beta   90.00
_cell.angle_gamma   90.00
#
_symmetry.space_group_name_H-M   'P 1'
#
loop_
_entity.id
_entity.type
_entity.pdbx_description
1 polymer ?
#
loop_
_entity_poly.entity_id
_entity_poly.type
_entity_poly.pdbx_seq_one_letter_code
_entity_poly.pdbx_strand_id
1 'polypeptide(L)'
;ALHACDSEVSSACPDRPGSEMAKCLKDKKEHETATTISSECADFMALNAACAEDITKFCDDAFFSDDTALCLSEWTPQRNLSPKCASVVEWAIPKKEDQSDGPTDELGMSEKDYREKQEWQAKRKEGRGAAIEKIREDKNKEREMEALKKEDPDAYREVLREQEEAKRSYEEFRKRNRLLQAAEDRERRAESGEKEDHEETEDEKKQRKREARLERAREAKRAKEGNWLPYVLGGLFAAYIIFNVLNYFGVGSKKDDTEEATSSRRGREYVLQEDKDD
;
A
#
# COMPACT_ATOMS: atom_id res chain seq x y z
N ALA A 1 2.89 -16.17 -0.06
CA ALA A 1 3.85 -17.22 0.29
C ALA A 1 3.83 -17.31 1.80
N LEU A 2 3.51 -18.48 2.33
CA LEU A 2 3.46 -18.80 3.77
C LEU A 2 4.83 -19.19 4.35
N HIS A 3 5.89 -19.15 3.52
CA HIS A 3 7.31 -19.20 3.88
C HIS A 3 8.18 -19.02 2.62
N ALA A 4 9.47 -18.74 2.80
CA ALA A 4 10.43 -18.50 1.70
C ALA A 4 10.52 -19.65 0.68
N CYS A 5 10.18 -20.88 1.07
CA CYS A 5 10.20 -22.07 0.20
C CYS A 5 8.84 -22.46 -0.43
N ASP A 6 7.77 -21.68 -0.25
CA ASP A 6 6.39 -22.14 -0.53
C ASP A 6 6.15 -22.44 -2.03
N SER A 7 6.75 -21.63 -2.91
CA SER A 7 6.73 -21.86 -4.37
C SER A 7 7.48 -23.11 -4.80
N GLU A 8 8.60 -23.41 -4.15
CA GLU A 8 9.48 -24.52 -4.47
C GLU A 8 8.90 -25.83 -3.94
N VAL A 9 8.30 -25.79 -2.76
CA VAL A 9 7.66 -26.96 -2.13
C VAL A 9 6.43 -27.37 -2.91
N SER A 10 5.56 -26.42 -3.25
CA SER A 10 4.33 -26.70 -4.00
C SER A 10 4.59 -27.25 -5.41
N SER A 11 5.75 -26.97 -6.00
CA SER A 11 6.14 -27.50 -7.31
C SER A 11 6.93 -28.81 -7.22
N ALA A 12 7.94 -28.88 -6.34
CA ALA A 12 8.84 -30.03 -6.29
C ALA A 12 8.30 -31.20 -5.45
N CYS A 13 7.60 -30.90 -4.33
CA CYS A 13 7.29 -31.87 -3.27
C CYS A 13 5.92 -31.62 -2.61
N PRO A 14 4.81 -31.54 -3.36
CA PRO A 14 3.49 -31.19 -2.80
C PRO A 14 2.97 -32.21 -1.77
N ASP A 15 3.38 -33.47 -1.89
CA ASP A 15 2.88 -34.58 -1.05
C ASP A 15 3.67 -34.81 0.26
N ARG A 16 4.71 -34.01 0.54
CA ARG A 16 5.63 -34.22 1.68
C ARG A 16 5.62 -33.04 2.65
N PRO A 17 4.63 -32.95 3.58
CA PRO A 17 4.59 -31.88 4.57
C PRO A 17 5.65 -32.06 5.68
N GLY A 18 6.07 -30.95 6.29
CA GLY A 18 6.88 -30.94 7.51
C GLY A 18 8.34 -31.33 7.31
N SER A 19 8.87 -32.20 8.18
CA SER A 19 10.30 -32.53 8.21
C SER A 19 10.78 -33.38 7.02
N GLU A 20 9.88 -34.10 6.34
CA GLU A 20 10.20 -34.85 5.11
C GLU A 20 10.47 -33.94 3.92
N MET A 21 9.91 -32.73 3.94
CA MET A 21 10.11 -31.71 2.91
C MET A 21 11.59 -31.36 2.73
N ALA A 22 12.35 -31.31 3.83
CA ALA A 22 13.79 -31.05 3.80
C ALA A 22 14.56 -32.08 2.99
N LYS A 23 14.14 -33.35 3.07
CA LYS A 23 14.79 -34.47 2.37
C LYS A 23 14.48 -34.39 0.88
N CYS A 24 13.19 -34.23 0.56
CA CYS A 24 12.75 -34.09 -0.82
C CYS A 24 13.41 -32.90 -1.53
N LEU A 25 13.49 -31.72 -0.88
CA LEU A 25 14.15 -30.55 -1.47
C LEU A 25 15.66 -30.73 -1.67
N LYS A 26 16.35 -31.52 -0.82
CA LYS A 26 17.78 -31.82 -0.98
C LYS A 26 18.04 -32.78 -2.14
N ASP A 27 17.16 -33.75 -2.34
CA ASP A 27 17.31 -34.77 -3.37
C ASP A 27 16.55 -34.39 -4.65
N LYS A 28 17.28 -33.79 -5.61
CA LYS A 28 16.74 -33.43 -6.95
C LYS A 28 16.10 -34.59 -7.71
N LYS A 29 16.37 -35.84 -7.32
CA LYS A 29 15.78 -37.04 -7.92
C LYS A 29 14.36 -37.31 -7.42
N GLU A 30 14.01 -36.79 -6.24
CA GLU A 30 12.66 -36.92 -5.66
C GLU A 30 11.74 -35.78 -6.09
N HIS A 31 12.25 -34.77 -6.81
CA HIS A 31 11.44 -33.66 -7.31
C HIS A 31 10.48 -34.15 -8.41
N GLU A 32 9.19 -33.91 -8.23
CA GLU A 32 8.18 -34.22 -9.26
C GLU A 32 8.37 -33.33 -10.50
N THR A 33 8.69 -32.05 -10.27
CA THR A 33 9.08 -31.10 -11.31
C THR A 33 10.46 -30.53 -11.04
N ALA A 34 11.28 -30.39 -12.08
CA ALA A 34 12.61 -29.79 -11.95
C ALA A 34 12.49 -28.30 -11.58
N THR A 35 12.64 -27.99 -10.29
CA THR A 35 12.55 -26.64 -9.75
C THR A 35 13.92 -26.11 -9.36
N THR A 36 14.20 -24.86 -9.69
CA THR A 36 15.40 -24.14 -9.23
C THR A 36 15.09 -23.56 -7.85
N ILE A 37 15.82 -24.01 -6.83
CA ILE A 37 15.67 -23.51 -5.46
C ILE A 37 16.19 -22.07 -5.40
N SER A 38 15.37 -21.12 -4.93
CA SER A 38 15.80 -19.75 -4.69
C SER A 38 16.86 -19.69 -3.57
N SER A 39 17.70 -18.64 -3.57
CA SER A 39 18.68 -18.45 -2.50
C SER A 39 18.01 -18.35 -1.13
N GLU A 40 16.88 -17.63 -1.05
CA GLU A 40 16.11 -17.48 0.19
C GLU A 40 15.60 -18.82 0.72
N CYS A 41 15.11 -19.70 -0.15
CA CYS A 41 14.70 -21.04 0.25
C CYS A 41 15.90 -21.91 0.69
N ALA A 42 17.05 -21.81 0.00
CA ALA A 42 18.26 -22.52 0.40
C ALA A 42 18.74 -22.10 1.79
N ASP A 43 18.67 -20.81 2.09
CA ASP A 43 19.04 -20.22 3.38
C ASP A 43 18.09 -20.69 4.49
N PHE A 44 16.78 -20.71 4.21
CA PHE A 44 15.78 -21.23 5.14
C PHE A 44 15.93 -22.74 5.39
N MET A 45 16.29 -23.53 4.37
CA MET A 45 16.63 -24.94 4.52
C MET A 45 17.87 -25.14 5.38
N ALA A 46 18.90 -24.28 5.23
CA ALA A 46 20.10 -24.33 6.04
C ALA A 46 19.79 -23.99 7.52
N LEU A 47 18.92 -23.01 7.76
CA LEU A 47 18.46 -22.64 9.10
C LEU A 47 17.71 -23.80 9.78
N ASN A 48 16.73 -24.41 9.11
CA ASN A 48 15.99 -25.55 9.67
C ASN A 48 16.90 -26.77 9.92
N ALA A 49 17.91 -27.00 9.07
CA ALA A 49 18.86 -28.09 9.25
C ALA A 49 19.85 -27.85 10.40
N ALA A 50 20.31 -26.60 10.58
CA ALA A 50 21.24 -26.24 11.64
C ALA A 50 20.55 -26.14 13.02
N CYS A 51 19.29 -25.72 13.05
CA CYS A 51 18.49 -25.52 14.25
C CYS A 51 17.57 -26.69 14.59
N ALA A 52 17.75 -27.87 14.00
CA ALA A 52 16.77 -28.96 14.11
C ALA A 52 16.45 -29.35 15.57
N GLU A 53 17.48 -29.45 16.42
CA GLU A 53 17.32 -29.78 17.84
C GLU A 53 16.61 -28.66 18.63
N ASP A 54 16.90 -27.40 18.30
CA ASP A 54 16.32 -26.24 18.96
C ASP A 54 14.85 -26.04 18.55
N ILE A 55 14.51 -26.31 17.28
CA ILE A 55 13.13 -26.26 16.76
C ILE A 55 12.26 -27.30 17.46
N THR A 56 12.74 -28.54 17.60
CA THR A 56 12.02 -29.58 18.34
C THR A 56 11.80 -29.22 19.80
N LYS A 57 12.76 -28.51 20.41
CA LYS A 57 12.69 -28.19 21.84
C LYS A 57 11.87 -26.95 22.17
N PHE A 58 11.93 -25.92 21.32
CA PHE A 58 11.37 -24.60 21.62
C PHE A 58 10.22 -24.17 20.70
N CYS A 59 10.10 -24.77 19.52
CA CYS A 59 9.16 -24.36 18.48
C CYS A 59 8.18 -25.47 18.08
N ASP A 60 7.84 -26.38 19.01
CA ASP A 60 6.81 -27.41 18.86
C ASP A 60 6.92 -28.28 17.59
N ASP A 61 8.14 -28.62 17.15
CA ASP A 61 8.39 -29.36 15.92
C ASP A 61 7.79 -28.71 14.65
N ALA A 62 7.54 -27.40 14.69
CA ALA A 62 7.08 -26.62 13.55
C ALA A 62 8.26 -26.41 12.58
N PHE A 63 8.61 -27.44 11.81
CA PHE A 63 9.60 -27.34 10.75
C PHE A 63 9.00 -26.65 9.52
N PHE A 64 9.76 -25.73 8.92
CA PHE A 64 9.39 -25.01 7.70
C PHE A 64 8.08 -24.20 7.76
N SER A 65 7.74 -23.65 8.92
CA SER A 65 6.67 -22.67 9.05
C SER A 65 7.23 -21.25 9.14
N ASP A 66 6.42 -20.24 8.79
CA ASP A 66 6.77 -18.82 9.04
C ASP A 66 7.09 -18.58 10.52
N ASP A 67 6.35 -19.26 11.40
CA ASP A 67 6.51 -19.14 12.84
C ASP A 67 7.85 -19.71 13.34
N THR A 68 8.53 -20.58 12.58
CA THR A 68 9.83 -21.14 12.97
C THR A 68 10.89 -20.05 13.03
N ALA A 69 10.91 -19.16 12.04
CA ALA A 69 11.85 -18.04 12.01
C ALA A 69 11.54 -17.04 13.12
N LEU A 70 10.26 -16.76 13.38
CA LEU A 70 9.80 -15.88 14.45
C LEU A 70 10.12 -16.46 15.85
N CYS A 71 9.88 -17.76 16.03
CA CYS A 71 10.16 -18.49 17.26
C CYS A 71 11.65 -18.46 17.61
N LEU A 72 12.53 -18.71 16.64
CA LEU A 72 13.97 -18.71 16.86
C LEU A 72 14.55 -17.29 17.05
N SER A 73 13.94 -16.28 16.44
CA SER A 73 14.44 -14.90 16.47
C SER A 73 13.93 -14.07 17.65
N GLU A 74 12.63 -14.14 17.94
CA GLU A 74 11.94 -13.25 18.86
C GLU A 74 11.53 -13.97 20.15
N TRP A 75 11.03 -15.20 20.05
CA TRP A 75 10.48 -15.90 21.22
C TRP A 75 11.54 -16.66 22.02
N THR A 76 12.59 -17.13 21.35
CA THR A 76 13.67 -17.89 21.97
C THR A 76 14.86 -16.98 22.26
N PRO A 77 15.25 -16.79 23.54
CA PRO A 77 16.45 -16.04 23.87
C PRO A 77 17.68 -16.67 23.21
N GLN A 78 18.52 -15.88 22.52
CA GLN A 78 19.70 -16.40 21.81
C GLN A 78 20.62 -17.27 22.68
N ARG A 79 20.70 -17.01 23.99
CA ARG A 79 21.49 -17.80 24.96
C ARG A 79 21.00 -19.26 25.13
N ASN A 80 19.76 -19.54 24.75
CA ASN A 80 19.15 -20.87 24.87
C ASN A 80 19.29 -21.68 23.57
N LEU A 81 19.67 -21.05 22.47
CA LEU A 81 19.92 -21.71 21.19
C LEU A 81 21.28 -22.39 21.22
N SER A 82 21.40 -23.50 20.49
CA SER A 82 22.71 -24.11 20.25
C SER A 82 23.64 -23.10 19.53
N PRO A 83 24.97 -23.16 19.75
CA PRO A 83 25.90 -22.24 19.09
C PRO A 83 25.83 -22.28 17.56
N LYS A 84 25.48 -23.46 17.01
CA LYS A 84 25.26 -23.63 15.57
C LYS A 84 24.03 -22.88 15.11
N CYS A 85 22.89 -23.06 15.79
CA CYS A 85 21.66 -22.37 15.44
C CYS A 85 21.80 -20.85 15.57
N ALA A 86 22.37 -20.38 16.69
CA ALA A 86 22.58 -18.95 16.94
C ALA A 86 23.35 -18.25 15.80
N SER A 87 24.42 -18.88 15.29
CA SER A 87 25.20 -18.32 14.17
C SER A 87 24.43 -18.20 12.86
N VAL A 88 23.53 -19.15 12.56
CA VAL A 88 22.74 -19.14 11.34
C VAL A 88 21.57 -18.17 11.45
N VAL A 89 20.96 -18.09 12.63
CA VAL A 89 19.90 -17.13 12.96
C VAL A 89 20.42 -15.69 12.86
N GLU A 90 21.64 -15.42 13.34
CA GLU A 90 22.27 -14.09 13.24
C GLU A 90 22.52 -13.65 11.79
N TRP A 91 22.76 -14.61 10.89
CA TRP A 91 22.95 -14.34 9.46
C TRP A 91 21.63 -14.21 8.69
N ALA A 92 20.63 -15.03 9.04
CA ALA A 92 19.34 -15.08 8.35
C ALA A 92 18.41 -13.91 8.72
N ILE A 93 18.53 -13.38 9.94
CA ILE A 93 17.75 -12.21 10.35
C ILE A 93 18.52 -10.97 9.90
N PRO A 94 17.93 -10.08 9.09
CA PRO A 94 18.51 -8.76 8.85
C PRO A 94 18.75 -8.12 10.22
N LYS A 95 20.02 -7.99 10.62
CA LYS A 95 20.37 -7.21 11.80
C LYS A 95 19.68 -5.88 11.58
N LYS A 96 18.78 -5.51 12.49
CA LYS A 96 18.31 -4.13 12.57
C LYS A 96 19.57 -3.34 12.88
N GLU A 97 20.26 -2.89 11.83
CA GLU A 97 21.46 -2.07 11.95
C GLU A 97 21.11 -1.01 12.98
N ASP A 98 21.94 -0.96 14.03
CA ASP A 98 21.69 -0.24 15.26
C ASP A 98 20.97 1.06 14.95
N GLN A 99 19.67 1.06 15.28
CA GLN A 99 18.82 2.21 15.23
C GLN A 99 19.54 3.24 16.10
N SER A 100 20.23 4.16 15.45
CA SER A 100 21.13 5.11 16.09
C SER A 100 20.41 5.70 17.29
N ASP A 101 20.95 5.48 18.48
CA ASP A 101 20.52 6.00 19.80
C ASP A 101 20.59 7.54 19.84
N GLY A 102 19.89 8.20 18.92
CA GLY A 102 19.45 9.57 19.10
C GLY A 102 18.19 9.56 19.97
N PRO A 103 17.94 10.60 20.78
CA PRO A 103 16.75 10.67 21.62
C PRO A 103 15.52 10.62 20.71
N THR A 104 14.90 9.45 20.66
CA THR A 104 13.58 9.28 20.07
C THR A 104 12.61 9.92 21.07
N ASP A 105 11.87 10.91 20.60
CA ASP A 105 10.67 11.42 21.28
C ASP A 105 9.76 10.23 21.65
N GLU A 106 8.83 10.38 22.60
CA GLU A 106 7.99 9.27 23.14
C GLU A 106 7.19 8.50 22.06
N LEU A 107 7.16 9.03 20.83
CA LEU A 107 6.58 8.45 19.63
C LEU A 107 7.55 7.66 18.72
N GLY A 108 8.83 7.53 19.07
CA GLY A 108 9.80 6.71 18.34
C GLY A 108 10.19 7.24 16.94
N MET A 109 9.88 8.50 16.62
CA MET A 109 10.25 9.11 15.32
C MET A 109 11.60 9.82 15.41
N SER A 110 12.44 9.63 14.40
CA SER A 110 13.72 10.34 14.30
C SER A 110 13.50 11.81 13.92
N GLU A 111 14.44 12.70 14.26
CA GLU A 111 14.39 14.12 13.88
C GLU A 111 14.31 14.30 12.35
N LYS A 112 14.91 13.37 11.60
CA LYS A 112 14.83 13.32 10.13
C LYS A 112 13.39 13.05 9.66
N ASP A 113 12.70 12.10 10.28
CA ASP A 113 11.30 11.78 9.94
C ASP A 113 10.37 12.98 10.20
N TYR A 114 10.63 13.74 11.26
CA TYR A 114 9.89 14.97 11.56
C TYR A 114 10.06 16.02 10.46
N ARG A 115 11.27 16.24 9.95
CA ARG A 115 11.53 17.19 8.87
C ARG A 115 10.86 16.75 7.57
N GLU A 116 10.99 15.48 7.20
CA GLU A 116 10.35 14.94 6.00
C GLU A 116 8.81 15.04 6.08
N LYS A 117 8.24 14.76 7.26
CA LYS A 117 6.80 14.90 7.49
C LYS A 117 6.34 16.36 7.40
N GLN A 118 7.11 17.31 7.93
CA GLN A 118 6.79 18.74 7.81
C GLN A 118 6.85 19.21 6.36
N GLU A 119 7.89 18.84 5.61
CA GLU A 119 8.01 19.17 4.19
C GLU A 119 6.86 18.57 3.36
N TRP A 120 6.48 17.33 3.66
CA TRP A 120 5.34 16.68 3.02
C TRP A 120 4.01 17.38 3.34
N GLN A 121 3.79 17.77 4.61
CA GLN A 121 2.61 18.54 5.00
C GLN A 121 2.58 19.91 4.32
N ALA A 122 3.72 20.60 4.23
CA ALA A 122 3.84 21.88 3.55
C ALA A 122 3.48 21.76 2.06
N LYS A 123 4.07 20.79 1.34
CA LYS A 123 3.76 20.50 -0.08
C LYS A 123 2.27 20.19 -0.29
N ARG A 124 1.64 19.43 0.61
CA ARG A 124 0.20 19.13 0.50
C ARG A 124 -0.67 20.34 0.79
N LYS A 125 -0.28 21.17 1.76
CA LYS A 125 -1.01 22.40 2.08
C LYS A 125 -0.94 23.38 0.90
N GLU A 126 0.24 23.54 0.30
CA GLU A 126 0.44 24.35 -0.90
C GLU A 126 -0.38 23.83 -2.08
N GLY A 127 -0.30 22.52 -2.38
CA GLY A 127 -1.08 21.92 -3.47
C GLY A 127 -2.60 22.04 -3.27
N ARG A 128 -3.09 21.95 -2.02
CA ARG A 128 -4.50 22.21 -1.70
C ARG A 128 -4.86 23.68 -1.88
N GLY A 129 -3.99 24.60 -1.47
CA GLY A 129 -4.18 26.04 -1.65
C GLY A 129 -4.34 26.41 -3.11
N ALA A 130 -3.41 25.98 -3.97
CA ALA A 130 -3.44 26.24 -5.40
C ALA A 130 -4.68 25.66 -6.09
N ALA A 131 -5.12 24.45 -5.69
CA ALA A 131 -6.36 23.86 -6.22
C ALA A 131 -7.62 24.65 -5.82
N ILE A 132 -7.69 25.13 -4.56
CA ILE A 132 -8.81 25.94 -4.08
C ILE A 132 -8.84 27.29 -4.79
N GLU A 133 -7.68 27.92 -4.97
CA GLU A 133 -7.56 29.20 -5.69
C GLU A 133 -8.02 29.06 -7.13
N LYS A 134 -7.58 28.01 -7.83
CA LYS A 134 -8.04 27.72 -9.20
C LYS A 134 -9.55 27.51 -9.29
N ILE A 135 -10.16 26.76 -8.35
CA ILE A 135 -11.61 26.59 -8.31
C ILE A 135 -12.33 27.93 -8.07
N ARG A 136 -11.75 28.81 -7.25
CA ARG A 136 -12.31 30.14 -6.99
C ARG A 136 -12.24 31.03 -8.23
N GLU A 137 -11.11 31.01 -8.95
CA GLU A 137 -10.96 31.71 -10.22
C GLU A 137 -11.92 31.20 -11.29
N ASP A 138 -12.03 29.88 -11.45
CA ASP A 138 -12.92 29.27 -12.43
C ASP A 138 -14.39 29.63 -12.15
N LYS A 139 -14.81 29.63 -10.88
CA LYS A 139 -16.15 30.09 -10.48
C LYS A 139 -16.38 31.57 -10.74
N ASN A 140 -15.37 32.42 -10.57
CA ASN A 140 -15.49 33.83 -10.87
C ASN A 140 -15.62 34.07 -12.38
N LYS A 141 -14.79 33.41 -13.19
CA LYS A 141 -14.87 33.46 -14.66
C LYS A 141 -16.21 32.95 -15.18
N GLU A 142 -16.75 31.87 -14.58
CA GLU A 142 -18.06 31.35 -14.93
C GLU A 142 -19.17 32.39 -14.67
N ARG A 143 -19.13 33.06 -13.51
CA ARG A 143 -20.08 34.14 -13.18
C ARG A 143 -19.96 35.34 -14.12
N GLU A 144 -18.73 35.74 -14.47
CA GLU A 144 -18.49 36.81 -15.45
C GLU A 144 -19.04 36.46 -16.82
N MET A 145 -18.84 35.21 -17.27
CA MET A 145 -19.39 34.71 -18.53
C MET A 145 -20.93 34.62 -18.51
N GLU A 146 -21.53 34.25 -17.38
CA GLU A 146 -22.99 34.27 -17.19
C GLU A 146 -23.55 35.69 -17.19
N ALA A 147 -22.86 36.65 -16.56
CA ALA A 147 -23.24 38.06 -16.58
C ALA A 147 -23.16 38.63 -18.01
N LEU A 148 -22.06 38.36 -18.72
CA LEU A 148 -21.87 38.78 -20.11
C LEU A 148 -22.97 38.22 -21.02
N LYS A 149 -23.34 36.95 -20.84
CA LYS A 149 -24.44 36.31 -21.58
C LYS A 149 -25.79 37.03 -21.38
N LYS A 150 -26.00 37.64 -20.20
CA LYS A 150 -27.25 38.35 -19.87
C LYS A 150 -27.24 39.80 -20.36
N GLU A 151 -26.09 40.47 -20.30
CA GLU A 151 -25.93 41.88 -20.69
C GLU A 151 -25.76 42.05 -22.20
N ASP A 152 -24.91 41.24 -22.84
CA ASP A 152 -24.61 41.30 -24.27
C ASP A 152 -24.40 39.89 -24.89
N PRO A 153 -25.46 39.31 -25.48
CA PRO A 153 -25.38 37.98 -26.08
C PRO A 153 -24.58 37.92 -27.38
N ASP A 154 -24.29 39.05 -28.03
CA ASP A 154 -23.43 39.08 -29.22
C ASP A 154 -21.95 39.02 -28.82
N ALA A 155 -21.54 39.82 -27.82
CA ALA A 155 -20.20 39.75 -27.26
C ALA A 155 -19.87 38.35 -26.69
N TYR A 156 -20.83 37.71 -26.00
CA TYR A 156 -20.65 36.35 -25.49
C TYR A 156 -20.37 35.33 -26.61
N ARG A 157 -21.04 35.46 -27.77
CA ARG A 157 -20.81 34.59 -28.93
C ARG A 157 -19.42 34.77 -29.55
N GLU A 158 -18.92 36.00 -29.58
CA GLU A 158 -17.58 36.30 -30.06
C GLU A 158 -16.52 35.68 -29.15
N VAL A 159 -16.66 35.83 -27.83
CA VAL A 159 -15.75 35.18 -26.85
C VAL A 159 -15.75 33.66 -27.00
N LEU A 160 -16.91 33.03 -27.24
CA LEU A 160 -16.97 31.59 -27.50
C LEU A 160 -16.23 31.19 -28.78
N ARG A 161 -16.38 31.96 -29.86
CA ARG A 161 -15.67 31.72 -31.13
C ARG A 161 -14.17 31.84 -30.95
N GLU A 162 -13.70 32.88 -30.25
CA GLU A 162 -12.27 33.05 -29.94
C GLU A 162 -11.73 31.89 -29.09
N GLN A 163 -12.48 31.40 -28.10
CA GLN A 163 -12.08 30.22 -27.32
C GLN A 163 -11.98 28.95 -28.18
N GLU A 164 -12.88 28.76 -29.14
CA GLU A 164 -12.81 27.62 -30.06
C GLU A 164 -11.61 27.71 -31.02
N GLU A 165 -11.33 28.89 -31.56
CA GLU A 165 -10.15 29.14 -32.42
C GLU A 165 -8.84 28.97 -31.63
N ALA A 166 -8.80 29.45 -30.39
CA ALA A 166 -7.67 29.23 -29.48
C ALA A 166 -7.46 27.74 -29.18
N LYS A 167 -8.54 26.97 -28.96
CA LYS A 167 -8.45 25.50 -28.79
C LYS A 167 -7.94 24.81 -30.04
N ARG A 168 -8.44 25.17 -31.23
CA ARG A 168 -7.99 24.59 -32.50
C ARG A 168 -6.50 24.87 -32.75
N SER A 169 -6.07 26.12 -32.60
CA SER A 169 -4.66 26.50 -32.76
C SER A 169 -3.75 25.82 -31.74
N TYR A 170 -4.20 25.66 -30.49
CA TYR A 170 -3.46 24.91 -29.46
C TYR A 170 -3.34 23.42 -29.81
N GLU A 171 -4.40 22.79 -30.32
CA GLU A 171 -4.37 21.39 -30.75
C GLU A 171 -3.45 21.18 -31.96
N GLU A 172 -3.49 22.09 -32.94
CA GLU A 172 -2.57 22.09 -34.08
C GLU A 172 -1.11 22.27 -33.65
N PHE A 173 -0.86 23.21 -32.73
CA PHE A 173 0.46 23.40 -32.14
C PHE A 173 0.95 22.13 -31.44
N ARG A 174 0.08 21.49 -30.63
CA ARG A 174 0.40 20.24 -29.95
C ARG A 174 0.68 19.11 -30.94
N LYS A 175 -0.07 19.03 -32.05
CA LYS A 175 0.17 18.06 -33.13
C LYS A 175 1.52 18.32 -33.80
N ARG A 176 1.85 19.57 -34.12
CA ARG A 176 3.14 19.96 -34.68
C ARG A 176 4.29 19.60 -33.73
N ASN A 177 4.13 19.86 -32.45
CA ASN A 177 5.16 19.56 -31.45
C ASN A 177 5.41 18.04 -31.34
N ARG A 178 4.36 17.22 -31.36
CA ARG A 178 4.50 15.76 -31.40
C ARG A 178 5.23 15.27 -32.66
N LEU A 179 4.99 15.91 -33.81
CA LEU A 179 5.68 15.57 -35.06
C LEU A 179 7.15 15.95 -35.00
N LEU A 180 7.48 17.12 -34.45
CA LEU A 180 8.87 17.54 -34.23
C LEU A 180 9.59 16.60 -33.27
N GLN A 181 8.97 16.26 -32.14
CA GLN A 181 9.52 15.31 -31.18
C GLN A 181 9.74 13.93 -31.80
N ALA A 182 8.79 13.45 -32.61
CA ALA A 182 8.96 12.19 -33.34
C ALA A 182 10.05 12.26 -34.41
N ALA A 183 10.30 13.42 -35.01
CA ALA A 183 11.40 13.62 -35.95
C ALA A 183 12.76 13.64 -35.24
N GLU A 184 12.87 14.33 -34.10
CA GLU A 184 14.07 14.33 -33.25
C GLU A 184 14.41 12.92 -32.76
N ASP A 185 13.40 12.13 -32.37
CA ASP A 185 13.60 10.75 -31.93
C ASP A 185 14.10 9.84 -33.06
N ARG A 186 13.68 10.09 -34.31
CA ARG A 186 14.22 9.40 -35.49
C ARG A 186 15.66 9.79 -35.79
N GLU A 187 15.99 11.08 -35.66
CA GLU A 187 17.35 11.58 -35.84
C GLU A 187 18.30 10.98 -34.79
N ARG A 188 17.89 10.98 -33.51
CA ARG A 188 18.65 10.36 -32.41
C ARG A 188 18.89 8.86 -32.62
N ARG A 189 17.90 8.12 -33.12
CA ARG A 189 18.07 6.70 -33.48
C ARG A 189 19.05 6.52 -34.63
N ALA A 190 18.95 7.36 -35.67
CA ALA A 190 19.86 7.32 -36.80
C ALA A 190 21.32 7.61 -36.37
N GLU A 191 21.52 8.56 -35.45
CA GLU A 191 22.84 8.93 -34.93
C GLU A 191 23.45 7.86 -34.00
N SER A 192 22.63 7.24 -33.15
CA SER A 192 23.10 6.21 -32.19
C SER A 192 23.48 4.89 -32.85
N GLY A 193 23.17 4.69 -34.14
CA GLY A 193 23.44 3.45 -34.85
C GLY A 193 22.68 2.24 -34.28
N GLU A 194 21.68 2.50 -33.41
CA GLU A 194 20.69 1.52 -33.00
C GLU A 194 19.95 1.14 -34.28
N LYS A 195 20.23 -0.07 -34.78
CA LYS A 195 19.54 -0.58 -35.96
C LYS A 195 18.05 -0.46 -35.69
N GLU A 196 17.27 -0.09 -36.71
CA GLU A 196 15.82 -0.25 -36.67
C GLU A 196 15.54 -1.74 -36.47
N ASP A 197 15.52 -2.18 -35.21
CA ASP A 197 15.28 -3.55 -34.83
C ASP A 197 13.85 -3.86 -35.23
N HIS A 198 13.73 -4.47 -36.40
CA HIS A 198 12.51 -4.89 -37.07
C HIS A 198 11.46 -3.77 -37.19
N GLU A 199 11.25 -3.27 -38.41
CA GLU A 199 9.98 -2.65 -38.75
C GLU A 199 8.89 -3.69 -38.42
N GLU A 200 8.31 -3.61 -37.21
CA GLU A 200 7.22 -4.50 -36.78
C GLU A 200 6.20 -4.41 -37.91
N THR A 201 6.00 -5.54 -38.57
CA THR A 201 5.09 -5.63 -39.70
C THR A 201 3.73 -5.10 -39.25
N GLU A 202 2.95 -4.50 -40.16
CA GLU A 202 1.60 -4.01 -39.82
C GLU A 202 0.75 -5.11 -39.13
N ASP A 203 1.02 -6.37 -39.44
CA ASP A 203 0.41 -7.54 -38.80
C ASP A 203 0.87 -7.76 -37.35
N GLU A 204 2.16 -7.61 -37.03
CA GLU A 204 2.68 -7.67 -35.65
C GLU A 204 2.13 -6.52 -34.79
N LYS A 205 2.09 -5.29 -35.32
CA LYS A 205 1.45 -4.15 -34.65
C LYS A 205 -0.03 -4.41 -34.38
N LYS A 206 -0.74 -5.02 -35.33
CA LYS A 206 -2.17 -5.35 -35.21
C LYS A 206 -2.40 -6.47 -34.19
N GLN A 207 -1.53 -7.48 -34.15
CA GLN A 207 -1.56 -8.54 -33.14
C GLN A 207 -1.32 -7.97 -31.74
N ARG A 208 -0.24 -7.21 -31.55
CA ARG A 208 0.10 -6.58 -30.26
C ARG A 208 -0.98 -5.63 -29.76
N LYS A 209 -1.61 -4.87 -30.67
CA LYS A 209 -2.77 -4.01 -30.33
C LYS A 209 -4.01 -4.83 -29.94
N ARG A 210 -4.22 -5.99 -30.55
CA ARG A 210 -5.33 -6.89 -30.23
C ARG A 210 -5.11 -7.56 -28.88
N GLU A 211 -3.88 -8.00 -28.60
CA GLU A 211 -3.45 -8.54 -27.32
C GLU A 211 -3.59 -7.52 -26.20
N ALA A 212 -3.05 -6.31 -26.37
CA ALA A 212 -3.19 -5.23 -25.39
C ALA A 212 -4.66 -4.85 -25.11
N ARG A 213 -5.54 -4.91 -26.13
CA ARG A 213 -6.98 -4.73 -25.94
C ARG A 213 -7.61 -5.88 -25.14
N LEU A 214 -7.19 -7.11 -25.40
CA LEU A 214 -7.65 -8.30 -24.69
C LEU A 214 -7.20 -8.29 -23.24
N GLU A 215 -5.96 -7.87 -22.99
CA GLU A 215 -5.39 -7.70 -21.67
C GLU A 215 -6.14 -6.63 -20.87
N ARG A 216 -6.33 -5.42 -21.43
CA ARG A 216 -7.16 -4.38 -20.79
C ARG A 216 -8.59 -4.84 -20.51
N ALA A 217 -9.16 -5.65 -21.40
CA ALA A 217 -10.49 -6.24 -21.18
C ALA A 217 -10.49 -7.28 -20.04
N ARG A 218 -9.42 -8.07 -19.90
CA ARG A 218 -9.21 -9.00 -18.78
C ARG A 218 -9.00 -8.26 -17.47
N GLU A 219 -8.21 -7.19 -17.46
CA GLU A 219 -8.02 -6.32 -16.30
C GLU A 219 -9.31 -5.65 -15.87
N ALA A 220 -10.10 -5.11 -16.81
CA ALA A 220 -11.41 -4.53 -16.52
C ALA A 220 -12.41 -5.56 -15.96
N LYS A 221 -12.32 -6.83 -16.38
CA LYS A 221 -13.10 -7.93 -15.79
C LYS A 221 -12.62 -8.27 -14.38
N ARG A 222 -11.30 -8.41 -14.17
CA ARG A 222 -10.70 -8.61 -12.84
C ARG A 222 -11.04 -7.48 -11.87
N ALA A 223 -11.08 -6.23 -12.34
CA ALA A 223 -11.48 -5.08 -11.54
C ALA A 223 -12.97 -5.10 -11.15
N LYS A 224 -13.83 -5.73 -11.97
CA LYS A 224 -15.24 -5.94 -11.63
C LYS A 224 -15.45 -7.11 -10.68
N GLU A 225 -14.69 -8.19 -10.84
CA GLU A 225 -14.76 -9.37 -9.97
C GLU A 225 -14.07 -9.16 -8.62
N GLY A 226 -13.10 -8.25 -8.52
CA GLY A 226 -12.36 -7.94 -7.29
C GLY A 226 -13.04 -6.99 -6.31
N ASN A 227 -14.16 -6.35 -6.68
CA ASN A 227 -14.85 -5.37 -5.82
C ASN A 227 -15.95 -6.01 -4.96
N TRP A 228 -15.63 -7.09 -4.24
CA TRP A 228 -16.48 -7.61 -3.15
C TRP A 228 -16.36 -6.74 -1.88
N LEU A 229 -15.24 -6.01 -1.72
CA LEU A 229 -14.94 -5.12 -0.60
C LEU A 229 -16.05 -4.08 -0.29
N PRO A 230 -16.63 -3.34 -1.26
CA PRO A 230 -17.74 -2.42 -0.98
C PRO A 230 -19.01 -3.13 -0.48
N TYR A 231 -19.26 -4.39 -0.86
CA TYR A 231 -20.38 -5.16 -0.32
C TYR A 231 -20.13 -5.59 1.12
N VAL A 232 -18.90 -6.01 1.45
CA VAL A 232 -18.50 -6.32 2.83
C VAL A 232 -18.54 -5.08 3.72
N LEU A 233 -17.98 -3.96 3.26
CA LEU A 233 -18.02 -2.68 3.97
C LEU A 233 -19.45 -2.16 4.14
N GLY A 234 -20.30 -2.29 3.11
CA GLY A 234 -21.72 -1.95 3.19
C GLY A 234 -22.46 -2.80 4.23
N GLY A 235 -22.17 -4.11 4.28
CA GLY A 235 -22.72 -5.03 5.28
C GLY A 235 -22.29 -4.67 6.71
N LEU A 236 -21.01 -4.37 6.92
CA LEU A 236 -20.48 -3.94 8.22
C LEU A 236 -21.08 -2.60 8.68
N PHE A 237 -21.26 -1.64 7.77
CA PHE A 237 -21.90 -0.37 8.08
C PHE A 237 -23.36 -0.54 8.48
N ALA A 238 -24.12 -1.38 7.77
CA ALA A 238 -25.49 -1.71 8.15
C ALA A 238 -25.58 -2.39 9.52
N ALA A 239 -24.69 -3.34 9.80
CA ALA A 239 -24.60 -4.00 11.10
C ALA A 239 -24.27 -3.02 12.24
N TYR A 240 -23.36 -2.06 12.00
CA TYR A 240 -23.01 -1.02 12.96
C TYR A 240 -24.21 -0.11 13.30
N ILE A 241 -25.00 0.29 12.30
CA ILE A 241 -26.22 1.08 12.55
C ILE A 241 -27.23 0.28 13.37
N ILE A 242 -27.47 -0.99 13.03
CA ILE A 242 -28.39 -1.86 13.78
C ILE A 242 -27.93 -2.01 15.24
N PHE A 243 -26.62 -2.22 15.47
CA PHE A 243 -26.06 -2.34 16.80
C PHE A 243 -26.20 -1.05 17.63
N ASN A 244 -26.00 0.12 17.01
CA ASN A 244 -26.21 1.40 17.68
C ASN A 244 -27.68 1.66 18.01
N VAL A 245 -28.61 1.32 17.10
CA VAL A 245 -30.05 1.43 17.35
C VAL A 245 -30.46 0.49 18.49
N LEU A 246 -30.01 -0.76 18.49
CA LEU A 246 -30.30 -1.72 19.56
C LEU A 246 -29.73 -1.29 20.91
N ASN A 247 -28.52 -0.73 20.96
CA ASN A 247 -27.97 -0.15 22.19
C ASN A 247 -28.75 1.08 22.66
N TYR A 248 -29.15 1.97 21.74
CA TYR A 248 -29.93 3.15 22.08
C TYR A 248 -31.29 2.79 22.70
N PHE A 249 -31.98 1.79 22.15
CA PHE A 249 -33.26 1.32 22.71
C PHE A 249 -33.09 0.36 23.91
N GLY A 250 -31.99 -0.39 24.00
CA GLY A 250 -31.71 -1.33 25.09
C GLY A 250 -31.32 -0.68 26.41
N VAL A 251 -30.71 0.52 26.36
CA VAL A 251 -30.30 1.27 27.56
C VAL A 251 -31.50 1.90 28.31
N GLY A 252 -32.68 1.94 27.69
CA GLY A 252 -33.90 2.47 28.31
C GLY A 252 -34.71 1.50 29.19
N SER A 253 -34.39 0.20 29.21
CA SER A 253 -35.25 -0.82 29.84
C SER A 253 -34.78 -1.34 31.21
N LYS A 254 -33.81 -0.67 31.87
CA LYS A 254 -33.38 -1.01 33.24
C LYS A 254 -33.39 0.22 34.17
N LYS A 255 -34.58 0.78 34.38
CA LYS A 255 -35.01 1.58 35.54
C LYS A 255 -36.48 1.22 35.66
N ASP A 256 -36.91 0.43 36.63
CA ASP A 256 -36.97 0.76 38.05
C ASP A 256 -36.86 -0.52 38.89
N ASP A 257 -36.20 -0.44 40.06
CA ASP A 257 -36.41 -1.29 41.28
C ASP A 257 -35.20 -1.31 42.23
N THR A 258 -34.25 -0.37 42.15
CA THR A 258 -33.18 -0.31 43.16
C THR A 258 -32.63 1.10 43.38
N GLU A 259 -33.38 1.94 44.08
CA GLU A 259 -32.79 3.13 44.72
C GLU A 259 -33.62 3.59 45.93
N GLU A 260 -33.54 2.81 47.02
CA GLU A 260 -33.69 3.34 48.37
C GLU A 260 -32.40 3.00 49.13
N ALA A 261 -31.62 4.04 49.44
CA ALA A 261 -30.44 4.12 50.32
C ALA A 261 -29.19 4.67 49.60
N THR A 262 -29.00 5.98 49.66
CA THR A 262 -27.75 6.65 50.11
C THR A 262 -27.87 8.17 49.99
N SER A 263 -28.81 8.74 50.74
CA SER A 263 -28.67 10.10 51.24
C SER A 263 -27.61 10.09 52.33
N SER A 264 -26.38 10.55 52.03
CA SER A 264 -25.48 11.27 52.95
C SER A 264 -24.04 11.20 52.46
N ARG A 265 -23.61 12.23 51.72
CA ARG A 265 -22.26 12.84 51.76
C ARG A 265 -22.13 13.87 50.65
N ARG A 266 -22.81 15.00 50.82
CA ARG A 266 -22.44 16.24 50.13
C ARG A 266 -21.87 17.16 51.20
N GLY A 267 -20.55 17.22 51.27
CA GLY A 267 -19.82 18.01 52.23
C GLY A 267 -18.47 18.40 51.66
N ARG A 268 -18.43 19.64 51.17
CA ARG A 268 -17.34 20.60 51.38
C ARG A 268 -16.02 20.29 50.67
N GLU A 269 -15.79 20.97 49.54
CA GLU A 269 -14.48 21.59 49.31
C GLU A 269 -14.66 22.94 48.59
N TYR A 270 -14.16 23.97 49.26
CA TYR A 270 -14.22 25.38 48.90
C TYR A 270 -12.97 25.74 48.08
N VAL A 271 -13.18 26.55 47.04
CA VAL A 271 -12.48 27.82 46.75
C VAL A 271 -10.97 27.87 47.01
N LEU A 272 -10.20 28.06 45.93
CA LEU A 272 -9.14 29.07 45.89
C LEU A 272 -8.89 29.49 44.43
N GLN A 273 -9.34 30.70 44.15
CA GLN A 273 -9.10 31.46 42.93
C GLN A 273 -8.41 32.73 43.43
N GLU A 274 -7.12 32.87 43.15
CA GLU A 274 -6.35 34.11 43.36
C GLU A 274 -5.50 34.34 42.10
N ASP A 275 -5.99 35.27 41.29
CA ASP A 275 -5.29 36.45 40.75
C ASP A 275 -3.79 36.34 40.47
N LYS A 276 -3.44 36.61 39.21
CA LYS A 276 -2.18 37.26 38.86
C LYS A 276 -2.38 38.16 37.64
N ASP A 277 -2.50 39.45 37.94
CA ASP A 277 -2.23 40.55 37.03
C ASP A 277 -0.71 40.80 36.89
N ASP A 278 -0.37 41.52 35.81
CA ASP A 278 0.94 42.02 35.30
C ASP A 278 1.75 41.11 34.36
#